data_AF-A0A0D7F2Y1-F1
#
_entry.id   AF-A0A0D7F2Y1-F1
#
_cell.length_a   1.000
_cell.length_b   1.000
_cell.length_c   1.000
_cell.angle_alpha   90.00
_cell.angle_beta   90.00
_cell.angle_gamma   90.00
#
_symmetry.space_group_name_H-M   'P 1'
#
loop_
_entity.id
_entity.type
_entity.pdbx_description
1 polymer ?
#
loop_
_entity_poly.entity_id
_entity_poly.type
_entity_poly.pdbx_seq_one_letter_code
_entity_poly.pdbx_strand_id
1 'polypeptide(L)'
;MTAGATLTAGAHADRLVTLNAAAGQAIVLPAATGTGDKYEFFVGTTITSNSTTIKVANATDIMSGLAIVAQDGGDTIVAFETAADSDTITLNGSTTGGIKGQRIELQDVAAGLWSVRSSGAATGTEATPFSATVA
;
A
#
# COMPACT_ATOMS: atom_id res chain seq x y z
N MET A 1 -0.41 -12.91 -5.97
CA MET A 1 1.06 -12.95 -6.10
C MET A 1 1.68 -13.41 -4.80
N THR A 2 2.82 -14.09 -4.90
CA THR A 2 3.59 -14.66 -3.78
C THR A 2 5.06 -14.21 -3.82
N ALA A 3 5.39 -13.26 -4.69
CA ALA A 3 6.72 -12.68 -4.86
C ALA A 3 6.56 -11.22 -5.32
N GLY A 4 7.65 -10.44 -5.19
CA GLY A 4 7.70 -9.06 -5.64
C GLY A 4 7.55 -8.91 -7.16
N ALA A 5 7.05 -7.76 -7.60
CA ALA A 5 6.80 -7.48 -9.00
C ALA A 5 6.78 -5.97 -9.28
N THR A 6 7.20 -5.60 -10.49
CA THR A 6 6.85 -4.31 -11.09
C THR A 6 5.54 -4.49 -11.84
N LEU A 7 4.55 -3.67 -11.49
CA LEU A 7 3.23 -3.74 -12.07
C LEU A 7 3.20 -3.09 -13.46
N THR A 8 2.20 -3.48 -14.23
CA THR A 8 1.95 -2.99 -15.58
C THR A 8 0.45 -2.86 -15.77
N ALA A 9 0.04 -1.87 -16.56
CA ALA A 9 -1.37 -1.64 -16.86
C ALA A 9 -2.04 -2.90 -17.45
N GLY A 10 -1.44 -3.49 -18.48
CA GLY A 10 -2.02 -4.64 -19.18
C GLY A 10 -2.35 -5.83 -18.28
N ALA A 11 -1.50 -6.12 -17.28
CA ALA A 11 -1.66 -7.26 -16.39
C ALA A 11 -2.36 -6.94 -15.06
N HIS A 12 -2.31 -5.68 -14.60
CA HIS A 12 -2.69 -5.35 -13.22
C HIS A 12 -3.70 -4.20 -13.08
N ALA A 13 -3.83 -3.30 -14.04
CA ALA A 13 -4.83 -2.24 -13.96
C ALA A 13 -6.24 -2.84 -13.90
N ASP A 14 -7.10 -2.19 -13.11
CA ASP A 14 -8.51 -2.51 -12.85
C ASP A 14 -8.76 -3.96 -12.41
N ARG A 15 -7.77 -4.55 -11.73
CA ARG A 15 -7.84 -5.92 -11.21
C ARG A 15 -7.44 -5.95 -9.74
N LEU A 16 -8.12 -6.82 -9.00
CA LEU A 16 -7.74 -7.12 -7.63
C LEU A 16 -6.55 -8.08 -7.61
N VAL A 17 -5.43 -7.61 -7.05
CA VAL A 17 -4.22 -8.39 -6.85
C VAL A 17 -4.17 -8.90 -5.41
N THR A 18 -4.31 -10.20 -5.21
CA THR A 18 -4.17 -10.80 -3.88
C THR A 18 -2.70 -10.98 -3.49
N LEU A 19 -2.28 -10.43 -2.36
CA LEU A 19 -0.96 -10.61 -1.77
C LEU A 19 -0.99 -11.84 -0.85
N ASN A 20 -0.33 -12.93 -1.25
CA ASN A 20 -0.34 -14.23 -0.57
C ASN A 20 1.05 -14.68 -0.10
N ALA A 21 2.01 -13.76 -0.01
CA ALA A 21 3.31 -14.05 0.57
C ALA A 21 3.26 -13.80 2.09
N ALA A 22 3.65 -14.80 2.90
CA ALA A 22 3.84 -14.61 4.33
C ALA A 22 5.16 -13.86 4.64
N ALA A 23 6.14 -13.98 3.76
CA ALA A 23 7.33 -13.13 3.77
C ALA A 23 7.04 -11.83 3.00
N GLY A 24 7.68 -10.73 3.43
CA GLY A 24 7.62 -9.45 2.73
C GLY A 24 8.03 -9.54 1.26
N GLN A 25 7.38 -8.75 0.41
CA GLN A 25 7.63 -8.64 -1.02
C GLN A 25 7.66 -7.17 -1.48
N ALA A 26 8.45 -6.86 -2.50
CA ALA A 26 8.55 -5.51 -3.05
C ALA A 26 7.66 -5.37 -4.30
N ILE A 27 6.75 -4.41 -4.27
CA ILE A 27 5.83 -4.08 -5.35
C ILE A 27 6.17 -2.67 -5.84
N VAL A 28 6.31 -2.51 -7.15
CA VAL A 28 6.58 -1.21 -7.79
C VAL A 28 5.43 -0.89 -8.73
N LEU A 29 4.79 0.26 -8.55
CA LEU A 29 3.73 0.77 -9.43
C LEU A 29 4.33 1.20 -10.78
N PRO A 30 3.52 1.36 -11.84
CA PRO A 30 3.93 2.10 -13.02
C PRO A 30 4.19 3.57 -12.68
N ALA A 31 4.74 4.33 -13.63
CA ALA A 31 4.85 5.78 -13.47
C ALA A 31 3.46 6.44 -13.54
N ALA A 32 3.18 7.38 -12.64
CA ALA A 32 1.95 8.17 -12.67
C ALA A 32 1.98 9.14 -13.85
N THR A 33 1.05 8.96 -14.80
CA THR A 33 0.91 9.83 -15.98
C THR A 33 -0.49 10.42 -16.10
N GLY A 34 -1.37 10.18 -15.12
CA GLY A 34 -2.77 10.59 -15.12
C GLY A 34 -3.68 9.66 -15.94
N THR A 35 -3.34 8.37 -16.03
CA THR A 35 -4.11 7.39 -16.82
C THR A 35 -5.52 7.13 -16.28
N GLY A 36 -5.72 7.29 -14.98
CA GLY A 36 -6.93 6.85 -14.29
C GLY A 36 -6.91 5.38 -13.87
N ASP A 37 -5.88 4.61 -14.24
CA ASP A 37 -5.74 3.19 -13.91
C ASP A 37 -5.79 2.96 -12.40
N LYS A 38 -6.52 1.93 -11.98
CA LYS A 38 -6.61 1.51 -10.58
C LYS A 38 -5.81 0.25 -10.32
N TYR A 39 -5.07 0.24 -9.22
CA TYR A 39 -4.32 -0.90 -8.73
C TYR A 39 -4.84 -1.23 -7.33
N GLU A 40 -5.56 -2.35 -7.24
CA GLU A 40 -6.15 -2.81 -5.99
C GLU A 40 -5.41 -4.01 -5.44
N PHE A 41 -5.14 -3.99 -4.14
CA PHE A 41 -4.51 -5.08 -3.42
C PHE A 41 -5.40 -5.60 -2.30
N PHE A 42 -5.43 -6.92 -2.13
CA PHE A 42 -6.02 -7.58 -0.98
C PHE A 42 -4.97 -8.44 -0.29
N VAL A 43 -4.73 -8.23 1.00
CA VAL A 43 -3.85 -9.08 1.79
C VAL A 43 -4.56 -10.40 2.08
N GLY A 44 -4.22 -11.45 1.35
CA GLY A 44 -4.81 -12.78 1.51
C GLY A 44 -4.10 -13.64 2.55
N THR A 45 -2.84 -13.34 2.84
CA THR A 45 -2.02 -13.97 3.89
C THR A 45 -1.37 -12.89 4.72
N THR A 46 -1.52 -12.95 6.06
CA THR A 46 -0.84 -12.02 6.98
C THR A 46 0.67 -12.12 6.77
N ILE A 47 1.32 -10.97 6.66
CA ILE A 47 2.77 -10.88 6.60
C ILE A 47 3.32 -11.26 7.98
N THR A 48 4.26 -12.19 8.04
CA THR A 48 4.82 -12.71 9.31
C THR A 48 6.31 -12.44 9.45
N SER A 49 6.97 -11.98 8.38
CA SER A 49 8.40 -11.66 8.39
C SER A 49 8.74 -10.65 7.30
N ASN A 50 9.77 -9.82 7.55
CA ASN A 50 10.09 -8.66 6.72
C ASN A 50 8.85 -7.74 6.54
N SER A 51 8.90 -6.87 5.53
CA SER A 51 7.77 -6.02 5.17
C SER A 51 7.42 -6.15 3.70
N THR A 52 6.13 -6.09 3.39
CA THR A 52 5.69 -5.84 2.02
C THR A 52 5.72 -4.35 1.75
N THR A 53 6.32 -3.95 0.63
CA THR A 53 6.39 -2.54 0.22
C THR A 53 5.64 -2.34 -1.09
N ILE A 54 4.92 -1.23 -1.21
CA ILE A 54 4.33 -0.75 -2.46
C ILE A 54 4.93 0.63 -2.70
N LYS A 55 5.74 0.77 -3.76
CA LYS A 55 6.47 1.99 -4.09
C LYS A 55 5.99 2.58 -5.41
N VAL A 56 6.03 3.89 -5.53
CA VAL A 56 5.97 4.56 -6.83
C VAL A 56 7.17 4.17 -7.71
N ALA A 57 7.07 4.44 -9.01
CA ALA A 57 8.09 4.03 -9.97
C ALA A 57 9.39 4.86 -9.91
N ASN A 58 9.31 6.10 -9.45
CA ASN A 58 10.37 7.10 -9.59
C ASN A 58 10.29 8.18 -8.50
N ALA A 59 11.35 8.97 -8.33
CA ALA A 59 11.49 9.98 -7.28
C ALA A 59 10.59 11.23 -7.44
N THR A 60 9.87 11.36 -8.55
CA THR A 60 8.97 12.50 -8.80
C THR A 60 7.50 12.18 -8.54
N ASP A 61 7.15 10.90 -8.48
CA ASP A 61 5.80 10.46 -8.18
C ASP A 61 5.56 10.47 -6.66
N ILE A 62 4.40 10.94 -6.23
CA ILE A 62 3.99 10.92 -4.82
C ILE A 62 2.61 10.28 -4.64
N MET A 63 2.30 9.93 -3.40
CA MET A 63 1.03 9.39 -2.93
C MET A 63 0.31 10.43 -2.07
N SER A 64 -0.97 10.62 -2.33
CA SER A 64 -1.84 11.49 -1.53
C SER A 64 -3.10 10.74 -1.11
N GLY A 65 -3.36 10.72 0.20
CA GLY A 65 -4.55 10.09 0.74
C GLY A 65 -4.39 9.64 2.19
N LEU A 66 -5.00 8.50 2.51
CA LEU A 66 -5.06 8.02 3.89
C LEU A 66 -5.00 6.50 4.02
N ALA A 67 -4.61 6.04 5.20
CA ALA A 67 -4.75 4.68 5.67
C ALA A 67 -5.59 4.67 6.94
N ILE A 68 -6.65 3.88 6.95
CA ILE A 68 -7.50 3.63 8.12
C ILE A 68 -7.22 2.23 8.64
N VAL A 69 -6.99 2.11 9.95
CA VAL A 69 -6.81 0.83 10.62
C VAL A 69 -7.70 0.72 11.85
N ALA A 70 -8.32 -0.44 12.04
CA ALA A 70 -8.91 -0.81 13.31
C ALA A 70 -7.80 -1.12 14.33
N GLN A 71 -7.96 -0.63 15.57
CA GLN A 71 -7.04 -0.95 16.67
C GLN A 71 -7.38 -2.31 17.26
N ASP A 72 -6.36 -3.12 17.53
CA ASP A 72 -6.55 -4.37 18.25
C ASP A 72 -6.96 -4.10 19.71
N GLY A 73 -8.14 -4.61 20.10
CA GLY A 73 -8.66 -4.52 21.46
C GLY A 73 -9.28 -3.18 21.89
N GLY A 74 -9.39 -2.19 20.99
CA GLY A 74 -9.88 -0.85 21.32
C GLY A 74 -11.32 -0.53 20.90
N ASP A 75 -11.93 -1.31 19.99
CA ASP A 75 -13.16 -0.93 19.26
C ASP A 75 -13.09 0.47 18.61
N THR A 76 -11.87 0.90 18.27
CA THR A 76 -11.53 2.24 17.75
C THR A 76 -10.86 2.15 16.38
N ILE A 77 -10.82 3.29 15.70
CA ILE A 77 -10.15 3.47 14.41
C ILE A 77 -9.07 4.53 14.56
N VAL A 78 -7.91 4.29 13.94
CA VAL A 78 -6.87 5.29 13.70
C VAL A 78 -6.75 5.52 12.20
N ALA A 79 -6.59 6.79 11.82
CA ALA A 79 -6.32 7.19 10.45
C ALA A 79 -4.95 7.87 10.36
N PHE A 80 -4.17 7.51 9.35
CA PHE A 80 -2.89 8.13 9.03
C PHE A 80 -3.00 8.81 7.66
N GLU A 81 -2.61 10.07 7.57
CA GLU A 81 -2.50 10.80 6.31
C GLU A 81 -1.11 10.61 5.70
N THR A 82 -1.03 10.71 4.38
CA THR A 82 0.24 10.83 3.66
C THR A 82 0.92 12.16 3.99
N ALA A 83 2.24 12.17 4.09
CA ALA A 83 3.04 13.39 4.02
C ALA A 83 3.14 13.92 2.57
N ALA A 84 3.65 15.14 2.39
CA ALA A 84 3.77 15.78 1.08
C ALA A 84 4.68 15.02 0.09
N ASP A 85 5.59 14.19 0.62
CA ASP A 85 6.61 13.42 -0.10
C ASP A 85 6.41 11.90 0.05
N SER A 86 5.25 11.45 0.54
CA SER A 86 5.01 10.01 0.67
C SER A 86 5.05 9.31 -0.68
N ASP A 87 5.90 8.29 -0.80
CA ASP A 87 6.15 7.58 -2.06
C ASP A 87 6.11 6.04 -1.88
N THR A 88 5.96 5.60 -0.63
CA THR A 88 6.08 4.20 -0.20
C THR A 88 5.04 3.87 0.86
N ILE A 89 4.34 2.76 0.66
CA ILE A 89 3.53 2.06 1.69
C ILE A 89 4.34 0.86 2.20
N THR A 90 4.53 0.74 3.51
CA THR A 90 5.23 -0.37 4.16
C THR A 90 4.31 -1.10 5.14
N LEU A 91 4.07 -2.40 4.89
CA LEU A 91 3.20 -3.26 5.69
C LEU A 91 4.03 -4.36 6.37
N ASN A 92 4.04 -4.40 7.71
CA ASN A 92 4.88 -5.30 8.51
C ASN A 92 4.14 -6.50 9.15
N GLY A 93 2.84 -6.64 8.90
CA GLY A 93 1.99 -7.66 9.51
C GLY A 93 1.47 -7.32 10.91
N SER A 94 1.72 -6.11 11.38
CA SER A 94 1.45 -5.69 12.75
C SER A 94 1.12 -4.19 12.81
N THR A 95 2.03 -3.34 13.33
CA THR A 95 1.78 -1.92 13.61
C THR A 95 1.48 -1.06 12.39
N THR A 96 1.97 -1.41 11.20
CA THR A 96 1.69 -0.68 9.96
C THR A 96 0.66 -1.39 9.07
N GLY A 97 -0.08 -2.35 9.64
CA GLY A 97 -0.97 -3.25 8.89
C GLY A 97 -0.20 -4.40 8.24
N GLY A 98 -0.72 -4.97 7.16
CA GLY A 98 -0.26 -6.21 6.54
C GLY A 98 -0.97 -7.46 7.05
N ILE A 99 -2.08 -7.27 7.75
CA ILE A 99 -2.91 -8.36 8.29
C ILE A 99 -3.91 -8.80 7.22
N LYS A 100 -4.15 -10.12 7.17
CA LYS A 100 -5.14 -10.71 6.26
C LYS A 100 -6.48 -9.97 6.33
N GLY A 101 -7.00 -9.59 5.17
CA GLY A 101 -8.23 -8.80 5.05
C GLY A 101 -8.00 -7.34 4.70
N GLN A 102 -6.78 -6.80 4.88
CA GLN A 102 -6.47 -5.43 4.49
C GLN A 102 -6.61 -5.23 2.98
N ARG A 103 -7.20 -4.09 2.61
CA ARG A 103 -7.38 -3.65 1.22
C ARG A 103 -6.66 -2.33 0.99
N ILE A 104 -5.92 -2.24 -0.11
CA ILE A 104 -5.22 -1.03 -0.55
C ILE A 104 -5.65 -0.72 -1.98
N GLU A 105 -6.13 0.50 -2.22
CA GLU A 105 -6.59 1.00 -3.51
C GLU A 105 -5.71 2.19 -3.88
N LEU A 106 -5.07 2.12 -5.04
CA LEU A 106 -4.29 3.22 -5.60
C LEU A 106 -4.79 3.56 -7.00
N GLN A 107 -4.86 4.85 -7.31
CA GLN A 107 -5.29 5.33 -8.63
C GLN A 107 -4.30 6.37 -9.16
N ASP A 108 -3.89 6.22 -10.43
CA ASP A 108 -3.10 7.22 -11.14
C ASP A 108 -4.00 8.40 -11.52
N VAL A 109 -3.93 9.52 -10.80
CA VAL A 109 -4.90 10.62 -10.92
C VAL A 109 -4.36 11.84 -11.65
N ALA A 110 -3.04 12.02 -11.71
CA ALA A 110 -2.37 13.03 -12.50
C ALA A 110 -0.90 12.65 -12.70
N ALA A 111 -0.19 13.33 -13.60
CA ALA A 111 1.25 13.17 -13.73
C ALA A 111 1.94 13.39 -12.36
N GLY A 112 2.71 12.40 -11.91
CA GLY A 112 3.39 12.44 -10.62
C GLY A 112 2.50 12.26 -9.39
N LEU A 113 1.21 11.92 -9.52
CA LEU A 113 0.29 11.85 -8.39
C LEU A 113 -0.56 10.57 -8.39
N TRP A 114 -0.40 9.81 -7.32
CA TRP A 114 -1.25 8.68 -6.95
C TRP A 114 -2.25 9.08 -5.86
N SER A 115 -3.53 8.79 -6.05
CA SER A 115 -4.50 8.78 -4.96
C SER A 115 -4.43 7.44 -4.23
N VAL A 116 -4.43 7.45 -2.90
CA VAL A 116 -4.33 6.23 -2.07
C VAL A 116 -5.44 6.15 -1.03
N ARG A 117 -6.03 4.96 -0.91
CA ARG A 117 -6.87 4.57 0.22
C ARG A 117 -6.47 3.18 0.71
N SER A 118 -6.11 3.07 1.98
CA SER A 118 -5.88 1.77 2.64
C SER A 118 -6.89 1.60 3.77
N SER A 119 -7.42 0.39 3.92
CA SER A 119 -8.30 0.01 5.03
C SER A 119 -7.96 -1.38 5.53
N GLY A 120 -7.75 -1.53 6.84
CA GLY A 120 -7.39 -2.82 7.43
C GLY A 120 -7.40 -2.82 8.95
N ALA A 121 -6.58 -3.68 9.54
CA ALA A 121 -6.34 -3.76 10.97
C ALA A 121 -4.84 -3.70 11.24
N ALA A 122 -4.48 -3.23 12.43
CA ALA A 122 -3.13 -3.24 12.96
C ALA A 122 -3.16 -3.75 14.41
N THR A 123 -2.00 -4.12 14.94
CA THR A 123 -1.85 -4.60 16.32
C THR A 123 -0.74 -3.83 17.03
N GLY A 124 -0.77 -3.79 18.37
CA GLY A 124 0.25 -3.10 19.15
C GLY A 124 0.03 -1.59 19.18
N THR A 125 1.08 -0.81 19.00
CA THR A 125 0.96 0.65 18.82
C THR A 125 0.99 0.96 17.33
N GLU A 126 -0.12 1.40 16.78
CA GLU A 126 -0.26 1.65 15.36
C GLU A 126 0.69 2.75 14.89
N ALA A 127 1.25 2.55 13.70
CA ALA A 127 2.16 3.47 13.07
C ALA A 127 1.71 3.73 11.63
N THR A 128 2.06 4.90 11.11
CA THR A 128 1.80 5.23 9.71
C THR A 128 2.50 4.21 8.79
N PRO A 129 1.80 3.67 7.76
CA PRO A 129 2.45 2.86 6.75
C PRO A 129 3.17 3.71 5.69
N PHE A 130 2.97 5.03 5.69
CA PHE A 130 3.52 5.93 4.66
C PHE A 130 4.91 6.43 5.01
N SER A 131 5.77 6.53 4.00
CA SER A 131 7.13 7.03 4.10
C SER A 131 7.63 7.53 2.74
N ALA A 132 8.75 8.28 2.76
CA ALA A 132 9.50 8.69 1.58
C ALA A 132 10.80 7.85 1.50
N THR A 133 10.88 6.93 0.56
CA THR A 133 12.01 6.00 0.41
C THR A 133 12.49 5.81 -1.03
N VAL A 134 11.83 6.47 -1.99
CA VAL A 134 12.23 6.48 -3.41
C VAL A 134 13.03 7.77 -3.63
N ALA A 135 14.29 7.62 -4.02
CA ALA A 135 15.23 8.72 -4.25
C ALA A 135 15.62 8.83 -5.72
#